data_AF-A0A955DZK2-F1
#
_entry.id   AF-A0A955DZK2-F1
#
_cell.length_a   1.000
_cell.length_b   1.000
_cell.length_c   1.000
_cell.angle_alpha   90.00
_cell.angle_beta   90.00
_cell.angle_gamma   90.00
#
_symmetry.space_group_name_H-M   'P 1'
#
loop_
_entity.id
_entity.type
_entity.pdbx_description
1 polymer ?
#
loop_
_entity_poly.entity_id
_entity_poly.type
_entity_poly.pdbx_seq_one_letter_code
_entity_poly.pdbx_strand_id
1 'polypeptide(L)'
;MLRKFLRIIMGTSAVLPDAKQSPAVPALKIIQKERELIKRESQVGSTLFGAVPKGRSRDFFCLDQSTWVWHEQWIANDGKTNCNLQIRYEFQTRGVLKTVDGIHSGYIDGKELTDLISAIQQYHRRVASEVYGYQLNYA
;
A
#
# COMPACT_ATOMS: atom_id res chain seq x y z
N MET A 1 -7.76 4.08 3.55
CA MET A 1 -6.34 4.02 3.13
C MET A 1 -5.57 4.95 4.02
N LEU A 2 -4.46 4.52 4.61
CA LEU A 2 -3.85 5.08 5.82
C LEU A 2 -3.96 6.62 5.98
N ARG A 3 -3.79 7.42 4.92
CA ARG A 3 -4.04 8.87 4.91
C ARG A 3 -5.44 9.33 5.38
N LYS A 4 -6.52 8.68 4.93
CA LYS A 4 -7.90 8.99 5.39
C LYS A 4 -8.08 8.60 6.86
N PHE A 5 -7.45 7.49 7.28
CA PHE A 5 -7.55 6.98 8.64
C PHE A 5 -6.70 7.79 9.63
N LEU A 6 -5.48 8.18 9.25
CA LEU A 6 -4.62 9.14 9.97
C LEU A 6 -5.31 10.50 10.14
N ARG A 7 -6.00 11.01 9.11
CA ARG A 7 -6.79 12.24 9.23
C ARG A 7 -7.93 12.15 10.24
N ILE A 8 -8.54 10.97 10.39
CA ILE A 8 -9.68 10.74 11.30
C ILE A 8 -9.17 10.51 12.74
N ILE A 9 -8.09 9.74 12.92
CA ILE A 9 -7.52 9.42 14.23
C ILE A 9 -6.78 10.61 14.85
N MET A 10 -6.10 11.44 14.06
CA MET A 10 -5.29 12.55 14.60
C MET A 10 -6.10 13.80 14.98
N GLY A 11 -7.43 13.72 15.04
CA GLY A 11 -8.27 14.73 15.69
C GLY A 11 -8.02 16.17 15.24
N THR A 12 -7.57 16.40 14.01
CA THR A 12 -7.37 17.76 13.52
C THR A 12 -8.72 18.31 13.09
N SER A 13 -9.49 18.79 14.07
CA SER A 13 -10.42 19.87 13.82
C SER A 13 -9.57 21.06 13.37
N ALA A 14 -9.23 21.08 12.09
CA ALA A 14 -8.84 22.33 11.45
C ALA A 14 -10.11 23.17 11.54
N VAL A 15 -10.17 24.01 12.58
CA VAL A 15 -10.99 25.21 12.57
C VAL A 15 -10.78 25.81 11.19
N LEU A 16 -11.86 25.78 10.39
CA LEU A 16 -11.89 26.38 9.08
C LEU A 16 -11.48 27.85 9.27
N PRO A 17 -10.36 28.32 8.69
CA PRO A 17 -10.26 29.73 8.45
C PRO A 17 -11.40 30.09 7.51
N ASP A 18 -12.09 31.14 7.88
CA ASP A 18 -13.21 31.75 7.19
C ASP A 18 -13.10 31.66 5.67
N ALA A 19 -14.24 31.38 5.04
CA ALA A 19 -14.38 31.01 3.65
C ALA A 19 -13.92 32.13 2.70
N LYS A 20 -12.62 32.14 2.36
CA LYS A 20 -12.10 32.84 1.18
C LYS A 20 -11.41 31.84 0.27
N GLN A 21 -12.20 31.36 -0.70
CA GLN A 21 -11.85 30.80 -2.00
C GLN A 21 -10.40 30.28 -2.12
N SER A 22 -10.18 29.01 -1.77
CA SER A 22 -9.02 28.29 -2.29
C SER A 22 -9.25 28.01 -3.78
N PRO A 23 -8.29 28.29 -4.68
CA PRO A 23 -8.44 28.02 -6.10
C PRO A 23 -8.63 26.52 -6.31
N ALA A 24 -9.61 26.14 -7.14
CA ALA A 24 -9.89 24.75 -7.48
C ALA A 24 -8.63 24.12 -8.08
N VAL A 25 -7.96 23.26 -7.32
CA VAL A 25 -6.79 22.53 -7.81
C VAL A 25 -7.26 21.62 -8.96
N PRO A 26 -6.64 21.67 -10.15
CA PRO A 26 -7.03 20.83 -11.27
C PRO A 26 -6.97 19.34 -10.89
N ALA A 27 -8.00 18.57 -11.23
CA ALA A 27 -8.13 17.15 -10.88
C ALA A 27 -6.89 16.31 -11.28
N LEU A 28 -6.24 16.66 -12.39
CA LEU A 28 -5.00 16.02 -12.86
C LEU A 28 -3.85 16.13 -11.86
N LYS A 29 -3.69 17.28 -11.19
CA LYS A 29 -2.63 17.49 -10.19
C LYS A 29 -2.86 16.64 -8.93
N ILE A 30 -4.13 16.41 -8.57
CA ILE A 30 -4.51 15.55 -7.45
C ILE A 30 -4.13 14.09 -7.78
N ILE A 31 -4.48 13.62 -8.98
CA ILE A 31 -4.15 12.25 -9.44
C ILE A 31 -2.63 12.02 -9.50
N GLN A 32 -1.87 13.00 -10.01
CA GLN A 32 -0.40 12.91 -10.05
C GLN A 32 0.19 12.79 -8.65
N LYS A 33 -0.27 13.63 -7.71
CA LYS A 33 0.16 13.59 -6.32
C LYS A 33 -0.18 12.25 -5.64
N GLU A 34 -1.34 11.66 -5.94
CA GLU A 34 -1.72 10.35 -5.42
C GLU A 34 -0.82 9.22 -5.95
N ARG A 35 -0.52 9.23 -7.25
CA ARG A 35 0.39 8.24 -7.85
C ARG A 35 1.79 8.33 -7.27
N GLU A 36 2.29 9.55 -7.05
CA GLU A 36 3.59 9.76 -6.42
C GLU A 36 3.63 9.24 -4.98
N LEU A 37 2.55 9.44 -4.22
CA LEU A 37 2.45 8.89 -2.87
C LEU A 37 2.46 7.36 -2.90
N ILE A 38 1.62 6.72 -3.74
CA ILE A 38 1.61 5.26 -3.88
C ILE A 38 3.00 4.74 -4.24
N LYS A 39 3.72 5.42 -5.13
CA LYS A 39 5.10 5.04 -5.49
C LYS A 39 6.05 5.08 -4.28
N ARG A 40 5.99 6.14 -3.48
CA ARG A 40 6.81 6.27 -2.25
C ARG A 40 6.44 5.23 -1.21
N GLU A 41 5.15 5.00 -1.00
CA GLU A 41 4.69 3.98 -0.06
C GLU A 41 5.08 2.56 -0.54
N SER A 42 5.00 2.29 -1.85
CA SER A 42 5.45 1.03 -2.44
C SER A 42 6.95 0.79 -2.26
N GLN A 43 7.77 1.83 -2.34
CA GLN A 43 9.21 1.71 -2.05
C GLN A 43 9.46 1.23 -0.62
N VAL A 44 8.72 1.73 0.36
CA VAL A 44 8.77 1.23 1.73
C VAL A 44 8.32 -0.23 1.78
N GLY A 45 7.15 -0.52 1.17
CA GLY A 45 6.55 -1.85 1.14
C GLY A 45 7.42 -2.93 0.49
N SER A 46 8.19 -2.57 -0.53
CA SER A 46 9.10 -3.48 -1.25
C SER A 46 10.10 -4.18 -0.33
N THR A 47 10.47 -3.52 0.77
CA THR A 47 11.51 -3.97 1.70
C THR A 47 10.96 -4.70 2.93
N LEU A 48 9.63 -4.82 3.07
CA LEU A 48 9.01 -5.48 4.22
C LEU A 48 9.26 -6.99 4.25
N PHE A 49 9.51 -7.58 3.08
CA PHE A 49 9.73 -9.02 2.91
C PHE A 49 11.21 -9.35 2.71
N GLY A 50 12.10 -8.56 3.33
CA GLY A 50 13.54 -8.62 3.15
C GLY A 50 14.06 -7.83 1.95
N ALA A 51 15.36 -7.97 1.68
CA ALA A 51 15.99 -7.27 0.57
C ALA A 51 15.42 -7.72 -0.79
N VAL A 52 15.15 -6.77 -1.68
CA VAL A 52 14.74 -7.07 -3.05
C VAL A 52 15.94 -7.63 -3.83
N PRO A 53 15.86 -8.83 -4.41
CA PRO A 53 16.98 -9.41 -5.15
C PRO A 53 17.37 -8.54 -6.36
N LYS A 54 18.67 -8.54 -6.72
CA LYS A 54 19.16 -7.78 -7.87
C LYS A 54 18.45 -8.24 -9.15
N GLY A 55 17.98 -7.28 -9.95
CA GLY A 55 17.26 -7.57 -11.20
C GLY A 55 15.79 -7.99 -11.01
N ARG A 56 15.26 -7.87 -9.79
CA ARG A 56 13.82 -7.99 -9.49
C ARG A 56 13.27 -6.65 -9.02
N SER A 57 12.02 -6.37 -9.33
CA SER A 57 11.24 -5.29 -8.73
C SER A 57 10.17 -5.92 -7.87
N ARG A 58 9.98 -5.42 -6.65
CA ARG A 58 8.92 -5.84 -5.75
C ARG A 58 8.20 -4.61 -5.27
N ASP A 59 6.88 -4.68 -5.28
CA ASP A 59 5.99 -3.63 -4.81
C ASP A 59 5.00 -4.25 -3.82
N PHE A 60 4.77 -3.56 -2.71
CA PHE A 60 3.70 -3.91 -1.78
C PHE A 60 3.05 -2.63 -1.28
N PHE A 61 1.75 -2.49 -1.53
CA PHE A 61 1.04 -1.27 -1.16
C PHE A 61 -0.45 -1.51 -0.95
N CYS A 62 -1.07 -0.57 -0.25
CA CYS A 62 -2.50 -0.52 -0.04
C CYS A 62 -3.14 0.20 -1.25
N LEU A 63 -3.84 -0.54 -2.12
CA LEU A 63 -4.50 0.02 -3.30
C LEU A 63 -5.76 0.78 -2.91
N ASP A 64 -6.55 0.18 -2.01
CA ASP A 64 -7.76 0.82 -1.50
C ASP A 64 -7.95 0.73 0.03
N GLN A 65 -9.19 0.79 0.54
CA GLN A 65 -9.43 0.66 1.98
C GLN A 65 -9.26 -0.79 2.48
N SER A 66 -9.46 -1.76 1.60
CA SER A 66 -9.53 -3.18 1.91
C SER A 66 -8.67 -4.02 0.96
N THR A 67 -8.05 -3.41 -0.04
CA THR A 67 -7.25 -4.12 -1.05
C THR A 67 -5.76 -3.87 -0.86
N TRP A 68 -5.01 -4.94 -0.67
CA TRP A 68 -3.56 -4.96 -0.66
C TRP A 68 -3.04 -5.63 -1.92
N VAL A 69 -2.01 -5.04 -2.50
CA VAL A 69 -1.38 -5.53 -3.72
C VAL A 69 0.07 -5.84 -3.42
N TRP A 70 0.47 -7.04 -3.78
CA TRP A 70 1.86 -7.45 -3.92
C TRP A 70 2.12 -7.69 -5.40
N HIS A 71 3.21 -7.14 -5.91
CA HIS A 71 3.58 -7.29 -7.32
C HIS A 71 5.09 -7.50 -7.42
N GLU A 72 5.50 -8.53 -8.15
CA GLU A 72 6.92 -8.80 -8.40
C GLU A 72 7.16 -8.94 -9.90
N GLN A 73 8.23 -8.31 -10.37
CA GLN A 73 8.74 -8.45 -11.74
C GLN A 73 10.18 -8.92 -11.69
N TRP A 74 10.54 -9.83 -12.60
CA TRP A 74 11.91 -10.31 -12.72
C TRP A 74 12.20 -10.78 -14.13
N ILE A 75 13.49 -10.85 -14.46
CA ILE A 75 13.94 -11.48 -15.70
C ILE A 75 14.18 -12.96 -15.40
N ALA A 76 13.67 -13.86 -16.26
CA ALA A 76 13.91 -15.29 -16.14
C ALA A 76 15.39 -15.65 -16.34
N ASN A 77 15.75 -16.89 -16.04
CA ASN A 77 17.12 -17.37 -16.12
C ASN A 77 17.73 -17.29 -17.54
N ASP A 78 16.90 -17.16 -18.57
CA ASP A 78 17.32 -16.97 -19.97
C ASP A 78 17.82 -15.54 -20.26
N GLY A 79 17.67 -14.61 -19.31
CA GLY A 79 18.08 -13.21 -19.43
C GLY A 79 17.22 -12.38 -20.39
N LYS A 80 16.11 -12.93 -20.92
CA LYS A 80 15.30 -12.30 -21.97
C LYS A 80 13.82 -12.25 -21.64
N THR A 81 13.31 -13.21 -20.88
CA THR A 81 11.89 -13.29 -20.58
C THR A 81 11.56 -12.45 -19.35
N ASN A 82 10.69 -11.46 -19.52
CA ASN A 82 10.13 -10.71 -18.40
C ASN A 82 9.01 -11.52 -17.77
N CYS A 83 9.15 -11.83 -16.49
CA CYS A 83 8.13 -12.45 -15.67
C CYS A 83 7.47 -11.40 -14.77
N ASN A 84 6.17 -11.56 -14.54
CA ASN A 84 5.39 -10.79 -13.60
C ASN A 84 4.57 -11.73 -12.72
N LEU A 85 4.28 -11.29 -11.50
CA LEU A 85 3.35 -11.95 -10.60
C LEU A 85 2.63 -10.87 -9.81
N GLN A 86 1.31 -10.85 -9.88
CA GLN A 86 0.48 -9.94 -9.11
C GLN A 86 -0.42 -10.74 -8.16
N ILE A 87 -0.31 -10.46 -6.87
CA ILE A 87 -1.18 -11.01 -5.84
C ILE A 87 -2.00 -9.86 -5.23
N ARG A 88 -3.31 -10.04 -5.18
CA ARG A 88 -4.25 -9.14 -4.53
C ARG A 88 -4.88 -9.84 -3.33
N TYR A 89 -4.85 -9.18 -2.18
CA TYR A 89 -5.59 -9.58 -0.99
C TYR A 89 -6.71 -8.58 -0.76
N GLU A 90 -7.95 -9.06 -0.77
CA GLU A 90 -9.14 -8.24 -0.58
C GLU A 90 -9.84 -8.64 0.72
N PHE A 91 -9.90 -7.71 1.66
CA PHE A 91 -10.61 -7.89 2.92
C PHE A 91 -12.12 -7.76 2.69
N GLN A 92 -12.84 -8.85 2.90
CA GLN A 92 -14.30 -8.95 2.78
C GLN A 92 -14.90 -9.40 4.12
N THR A 93 -16.23 -9.29 4.26
CA THR A 93 -16.94 -9.72 5.48
C THR A 93 -16.68 -11.18 5.84
N ARG A 94 -16.48 -12.04 4.84
CA ARG A 94 -16.25 -13.48 5.01
C ARG A 94 -14.78 -13.87 5.24
N GLY A 95 -13.84 -12.93 5.09
CA GLY A 95 -12.40 -13.20 5.19
C GLY A 95 -11.60 -12.46 4.13
N VAL A 96 -10.33 -12.85 3.97
CA VAL A 96 -9.42 -12.23 3.00
C VAL A 96 -9.33 -13.09 1.74
N LEU A 97 -9.85 -12.57 0.62
CA LEU A 97 -9.80 -13.25 -0.67
C LEU A 97 -8.45 -12.99 -1.34
N LYS A 98 -7.75 -14.05 -1.73
CA LYS A 98 -6.53 -13.98 -2.54
C LYS A 98 -6.85 -14.16 -4.02
N THR A 99 -6.30 -13.29 -4.84
CA THR A 99 -6.36 -13.36 -6.30
C THR A 99 -4.94 -13.28 -6.84
N VAL A 100 -4.54 -14.26 -7.66
CA VAL A 100 -3.22 -14.33 -8.29
C VAL A 100 -3.38 -14.18 -9.79
N ASP A 101 -2.75 -13.17 -10.38
CA ASP A 101 -2.84 -12.83 -11.82
C ASP A 101 -4.29 -12.79 -12.34
N GLY A 102 -5.20 -12.24 -11.52
CA GLY A 102 -6.63 -12.12 -11.83
C GLY A 102 -7.47 -13.36 -11.52
N ILE A 103 -6.86 -14.48 -11.12
CA ILE A 103 -7.54 -15.72 -10.79
C ILE A 103 -7.77 -15.83 -9.28
N HIS A 104 -9.02 -15.99 -8.85
CA HIS A 104 -9.35 -16.18 -7.44
C HIS A 104 -8.78 -17.51 -6.94
N SER A 105 -7.90 -17.45 -5.95
CA SER A 105 -7.25 -18.62 -5.35
C SER A 105 -7.91 -19.07 -4.04
N GLY A 106 -8.94 -18.35 -3.59
CA GLY A 106 -9.70 -18.66 -2.38
C GLY A 106 -9.36 -17.76 -1.19
N TYR A 107 -9.94 -18.10 -0.04
CA TYR A 107 -9.73 -17.39 1.22
C TYR A 107 -8.44 -17.85 1.87
N ILE A 108 -7.63 -16.89 2.33
CA ILE A 108 -6.43 -17.20 3.11
C ILE A 108 -6.77 -17.28 4.60
N ASP A 109 -6.06 -18.16 5.30
CA ASP A 109 -6.16 -18.36 6.73
C ASP A 109 -4.79 -18.68 7.34
N GLY A 110 -4.79 -19.07 8.63
CA GLY A 110 -3.62 -19.57 9.33
C GLY A 110 -2.40 -18.67 9.24
N LYS A 111 -1.29 -19.25 8.76
CA LYS A 111 0.00 -18.57 8.71
C LYS A 111 0.02 -17.43 7.68
N GLU A 112 -0.54 -17.64 6.49
CA GLU A 112 -0.52 -16.64 5.41
C GLU A 112 -1.28 -15.37 5.84
N LEU A 113 -2.45 -15.55 6.48
CA LEU A 113 -3.21 -14.42 7.02
C LEU A 113 -2.44 -13.68 8.13
N THR A 114 -1.78 -14.43 9.02
CA THR A 114 -0.97 -13.86 10.11
C THR A 114 0.20 -13.04 9.57
N ASP A 115 0.92 -13.59 8.58
CA ASP A 115 2.05 -12.91 7.93
C ASP A 115 1.58 -11.65 7.20
N LEU A 116 0.43 -11.71 6.50
CA LEU A 116 -0.16 -10.55 5.83
C LEU A 116 -0.50 -9.44 6.83
N ILE A 117 -1.15 -9.75 7.94
CA ILE A 117 -1.50 -8.77 8.98
C ILE A 117 -0.24 -8.13 9.56
N SER A 118 0.80 -8.92 9.85
CA SER A 118 2.09 -8.42 10.32
C SER A 118 2.75 -7.47 9.31
N ALA A 119 2.75 -7.83 8.02
CA ALA A 119 3.27 -6.99 6.96
C ALA A 119 2.51 -5.66 6.85
N ILE A 120 1.17 -5.69 6.97
CA ILE A 120 0.31 -4.50 6.97
C ILE A 120 0.64 -3.56 8.15
N GLN A 121 0.82 -4.11 9.36
CA GLN A 121 1.18 -3.31 10.53
C GLN A 121 2.55 -2.66 10.38
N GLN A 122 3.53 -3.40 9.87
CA GLN A 122 4.87 -2.87 9.60
C GLN A 122 4.85 -1.81 8.49
N TYR A 123 4.09 -2.05 7.41
CA TYR A 123 3.86 -1.08 6.35
C TYR A 123 3.34 0.23 6.93
N HIS A 124 2.28 0.19 7.74
CA HIS A 124 1.68 1.39 8.30
C HIS A 124 2.65 2.16 9.19
N ARG A 125 3.39 1.46 10.07
CA ARG A 125 4.41 2.07 10.93
C ARG A 125 5.48 2.79 10.11
N ARG A 126 6.04 2.10 9.11
CA ARG A 126 7.14 2.63 8.30
C ARG A 126 6.68 3.73 7.36
N VAL A 127 5.55 3.56 6.68
CA VAL A 127 4.99 4.60 5.80
C VAL A 127 4.65 5.86 6.57
N ALA A 128 4.03 5.74 7.76
CA ALA A 128 3.75 6.91 8.59
C ALA A 128 5.03 7.69 8.92
N SER A 129 6.10 7.01 9.30
CA SER A 129 7.38 7.65 9.65
C SER A 129 8.16 8.14 8.43
N GLU A 130 8.38 7.30 7.42
CA GLU A 130 9.29 7.53 6.30
C GLU A 130 8.66 8.39 5.19
N VAL A 131 7.35 8.27 4.96
CA VAL A 131 6.66 9.00 3.88
C VAL A 131 5.97 10.25 4.40
N TYR A 132 5.37 10.16 5.59
CA TYR A 132 4.53 11.23 6.16
C TYR A 132 5.16 11.96 7.36
N GLY A 133 6.27 11.49 7.92
CA GLY A 133 6.97 12.15 9.04
C GLY A 133 6.28 11.99 10.41
N TYR A 134 5.36 11.04 10.55
CA TYR A 134 4.66 10.76 11.81
C TYR A 134 5.31 9.60 12.57
N GLN A 135 5.56 9.78 13.87
CA GLN A 135 5.88 8.68 14.77
C GLN A 135 4.60 8.08 15.35
N LEU A 136 4.24 6.87 14.92
CA LEU A 136 3.12 6.12 15.48
C LEU A 136 3.56 5.46 16.79
N ASN A 137 3.24 6.11 17.92
CA ASN A 137 3.36 5.51 19.24
C ASN A 137 2.11 4.64 19.48
N TYR A 138 2.18 3.35 19.18
CA TYR A 138 1.23 2.39 19.73
C TYR A 138 1.73 2.02 21.13
N ALA A 139 1.00 2.48 22.14
CA ALA A 139 1.11 2.02 23.52
C ALA A 139 0.45 0.64 23.66
#